data_AF-A0A7K3F048-F1
#
_entry.id   AF-A0A7K3F048-F1
#
_cell.length_a   1.000
_cell.length_b   1.000
_cell.length_c   1.000
_cell.angle_alpha   90.00
_cell.angle_beta   90.00
_cell.angle_gamma   90.00
#
_symmetry.space_group_name_H-M   'P 1'
#
loop_
_entity.id
_entity.type
_entity.pdbx_description
1 polymer ?
#
loop_
_entity_poly.entity_id
_entity_poly.type
_entity_poly.pdbx_seq_one_letter_code
_entity_poly.pdbx_strand_id
1 'polypeptide(L)'
;MDGQVFLAYDYPLLSVFWSLLWFFLWIMWFILLFRIVTDIFRDDELGGWTKAGWMVFVIVLPFVGVLVYVIARGRGMGRREHAHARARQEEIDDYIRKTAGGGHGRSGSVDELARLSEIRARGDITDEEFRRAKELVLSGSGPAGREEAR
;
A
#
# COMPACT_ATOMS: atom_id res chain seq x y z
N MET A 1 24.02 16.10 -3.31
CA MET A 1 22.99 16.64 -2.38
C MET A 1 22.29 15.43 -1.80
N ASP A 2 22.95 14.77 -0.85
CA ASP A 2 22.65 13.39 -0.44
C ASP A 2 22.31 13.34 1.06
N GLY A 3 21.48 14.28 1.51
CA GLY A 3 21.10 14.45 2.91
C GLY A 3 19.68 14.00 3.27
N GLN A 4 18.91 13.50 2.31
CA GLN A 4 17.47 13.24 2.50
C GLN A 4 17.07 11.76 2.49
N VAL A 5 17.96 10.84 2.09
CA VAL A 5 17.71 9.39 2.20
C VAL A 5 17.64 8.94 3.69
N PHE A 6 18.09 9.79 4.62
CA PHE A 6 18.37 9.43 6.00
C PHE A 6 17.17 9.50 6.99
N LEU A 7 16.00 10.07 6.64
CA LEU A 7 14.89 10.28 7.61
C LEU A 7 13.61 9.46 7.34
N ALA A 8 13.52 8.75 6.21
CA ALA A 8 12.31 8.04 5.83
C ALA A 8 12.24 6.57 6.34
N TYR A 9 13.37 6.02 6.79
CA TYR A 9 13.49 4.67 7.35
C TYR A 9 13.55 4.67 8.89
N ASP A 10 13.19 5.77 9.55
CA ASP A 10 13.83 6.12 10.81
C ASP A 10 13.29 5.43 12.07
N TYR A 11 12.21 4.63 12.02
CA TYR A 11 11.78 3.86 13.21
C TYR A 11 11.09 2.50 12.96
N PRO A 12 11.61 1.61 12.10
CA PRO A 12 11.10 0.24 11.97
C PRO A 12 11.12 -0.49 13.32
N LEU A 13 12.16 -0.29 14.13
CA LEU A 13 12.26 -0.86 15.47
C LEU A 13 11.14 -0.40 16.40
N LEU A 14 10.78 0.89 16.39
CA LEU A 14 9.66 1.42 17.18
C LEU A 14 8.33 0.85 16.65
N SER A 15 8.15 0.78 15.33
CA SER A 15 6.94 0.24 14.72
C SER A 15 6.74 -1.25 15.02
N VAL A 16 7.82 -2.03 14.98
CA VAL A 16 7.83 -3.45 15.35
C VAL A 16 7.63 -3.60 16.85
N PHE A 17 8.24 -2.76 17.68
CA PHE A 17 7.99 -2.72 19.12
C PHE A 17 6.51 -2.49 19.44
N TRP A 18 5.87 -1.49 18.81
CA TRP A 18 4.44 -1.25 18.95
C TRP A 18 3.59 -2.42 18.46
N SER A 19 4.00 -3.07 17.37
CA SER A 19 3.31 -4.25 16.84
C SER A 19 3.41 -5.44 17.79
N LEU A 20 4.60 -5.70 18.36
CA LEU A 20 4.81 -6.71 19.39
C LEU A 20 4.05 -6.37 20.68
N LEU A 21 4.03 -5.11 21.09
CA LEU A 21 3.28 -4.64 22.25
C LEU A 21 1.79 -4.90 22.03
N TRP A 22 1.23 -4.49 20.89
CA TRP A 22 -0.17 -4.77 20.55
C TRP A 22 -0.48 -6.26 20.49
N PHE A 23 0.41 -7.06 19.88
CA PHE A 23 0.27 -8.50 19.82
C PHE A 23 0.30 -9.13 21.22
N PHE A 24 1.20 -8.69 22.09
CA PHE A 24 1.28 -9.11 23.49
C PHE A 24 0.01 -8.72 24.26
N LEU A 25 -0.48 -7.49 24.10
CA LEU A 25 -1.75 -7.06 24.71
C LEU A 25 -2.92 -7.91 24.24
N TRP A 26 -2.96 -8.29 22.96
CA TRP A 26 -3.98 -9.19 22.41
C TRP A 26 -3.91 -10.57 23.06
N ILE A 27 -2.72 -11.17 23.17
CA ILE A 27 -2.53 -12.47 23.84
C ILE A 27 -2.95 -12.36 25.31
N MET A 28 -2.46 -11.34 26.03
CA MET A 28 -2.79 -11.11 27.42
C MET A 28 -4.31 -10.96 27.61
N TRP A 29 -4.96 -10.20 26.74
CA TRP A 29 -6.42 -10.03 26.74
C TRP A 29 -7.15 -11.37 26.59
N PHE A 30 -6.74 -12.22 25.64
CA PHE A 30 -7.32 -13.57 25.49
C PHE A 30 -7.08 -14.44 26.71
N ILE A 31 -5.87 -14.44 27.28
CA ILE A 31 -5.56 -15.19 28.51
C ILE A 31 -6.47 -14.75 29.65
N LEU A 32 -6.68 -13.45 29.83
CA LEU A 32 -7.60 -12.90 30.84
C LEU A 32 -9.04 -13.35 30.57
N LEU A 33 -9.49 -13.30 29.32
CA LEU A 33 -10.83 -13.76 28.93
C LEU A 33 -11.01 -15.24 29.27
N PHE A 34 -10.09 -16.12 28.86
CA PHE A 34 -10.16 -17.54 29.19
C PHE A 34 -10.05 -17.78 30.70
N ARG A 35 -9.21 -17.02 31.41
CA ARG A 35 -9.10 -17.12 32.86
C ARG A 35 -10.42 -16.79 33.54
N ILE A 36 -11.07 -15.70 33.17
CA ILE A 36 -12.39 -15.31 33.70
C ILE A 36 -13.43 -16.38 33.39
N VAL A 37 -13.45 -16.89 32.15
CA VAL A 37 -14.34 -17.99 31.77
C VAL A 37 -14.11 -19.24 32.64
N THR A 38 -12.84 -19.62 32.83
CA THR A 38 -12.47 -20.80 33.64
C THR A 38 -12.78 -20.60 35.12
N ASP A 39 -12.65 -19.37 35.61
CA ASP A 39 -13.00 -18.97 36.98
C ASP A 39 -14.51 -19.09 37.22
N ILE A 40 -15.34 -18.58 36.31
CA ILE A 40 -16.81 -18.73 36.33
C ILE A 40 -17.22 -20.21 36.30
N PHE A 41 -16.51 -21.03 35.53
CA PHE A 41 -16.79 -22.47 35.49
C PHE A 41 -16.38 -23.18 36.77
N ARG A 42 -15.24 -22.81 37.36
CA ARG A 42 -14.71 -23.39 38.60
C ARG A 42 -15.53 -23.07 39.84
N ASP A 43 -16.27 -21.97 39.83
CA ASP A 43 -17.15 -21.62 40.92
C ASP A 43 -18.40 -22.51 40.89
N ASP A 44 -18.38 -23.60 41.65
CA ASP A 44 -19.48 -24.57 41.73
C ASP A 44 -20.65 -24.07 42.59
N GLU A 45 -20.52 -22.92 43.26
CA GLU A 45 -21.60 -22.29 44.04
C GLU A 45 -22.57 -21.50 43.13
N LEU A 46 -22.12 -21.11 41.93
CA LEU A 46 -22.96 -20.43 40.94
C LEU A 46 -23.87 -21.42 40.21
N GLY A 47 -25.18 -21.27 40.40
CA GLY A 47 -26.18 -22.03 39.64
C GLY A 47 -25.99 -21.91 38.12
N GLY A 48 -26.33 -22.98 37.38
CA GLY A 48 -26.05 -23.08 35.94
C GLY A 48 -26.62 -21.95 35.07
N TRP A 49 -27.76 -21.36 35.46
CA TRP A 49 -28.34 -20.18 34.80
C TRP A 49 -27.49 -18.92 34.97
N THR A 50 -26.87 -18.73 36.14
CA THR A 50 -25.95 -17.63 36.40
C THR A 50 -24.67 -17.81 35.57
N LYS A 51 -24.12 -19.03 35.50
CA LYS A 51 -22.98 -19.35 34.62
C LYS A 51 -23.28 -19.05 33.14
N ALA A 52 -24.47 -19.40 32.67
CA ALA A 52 -24.90 -19.12 31.30
C ALA A 52 -25.01 -17.61 31.03
N GLY A 53 -25.58 -16.84 31.96
CA GLY A 53 -25.66 -15.37 31.85
C GLY A 53 -24.28 -14.71 31.77
N TRP A 54 -23.34 -15.14 32.64
CA TRP A 54 -21.97 -14.64 32.61
C TRP A 54 -21.23 -15.00 31.32
N MET A 55 -21.45 -16.19 30.78
CA MET A 55 -20.88 -16.60 29.49
C MET A 55 -21.31 -15.66 28.36
N VAL A 56 -22.62 -15.42 28.25
CA VAL A 56 -23.18 -14.51 27.25
C VAL A 56 -22.61 -13.11 27.44
N PHE A 57 -22.52 -12.64 28.68
CA PHE A 57 -21.97 -11.32 28.98
C PHE A 57 -20.49 -11.20 28.54
N VAL A 58 -19.64 -12.17 28.86
CA VAL A 58 -18.23 -12.18 28.45
C VAL A 58 -18.07 -12.22 26.93
N ILE A 59 -18.97 -12.92 26.23
CA ILE A 59 -18.96 -12.97 24.75
C ILE A 59 -19.43 -11.64 24.15
N VAL A 60 -20.47 -11.02 24.69
CA VAL A 60 -21.12 -9.84 24.10
C VAL A 60 -20.37 -8.53 24.44
N LEU A 61 -19.79 -8.42 25.64
CA LEU A 61 -19.07 -7.23 26.10
C LEU A 61 -17.98 -6.74 25.14
N PRO A 62 -17.09 -7.57 24.54
CA PRO A 62 -16.12 -7.09 23.57
C PRO A 62 -16.78 -6.47 22.32
N PHE A 63 -17.90 -7.02 21.83
CA PHE A 63 -18.63 -6.45 20.69
C PHE A 63 -19.25 -5.11 21.04
N VAL A 64 -19.82 -4.97 22.24
CA VAL A 64 -20.34 -3.69 22.73
C VAL A 64 -19.22 -2.66 22.82
N GLY A 65 -18.04 -3.04 23.33
CA GLY A 65 -16.86 -2.17 23.36
C GLY A 65 -16.44 -1.69 21.98
N VAL A 66 -16.39 -2.58 20.99
CA VAL A 66 -16.09 -2.23 19.59
C VAL A 66 -17.17 -1.34 19.00
N LEU A 67 -18.45 -1.64 19.22
CA LEU A 67 -19.57 -0.86 18.71
C LEU A 67 -19.54 0.56 19.28
N VAL A 68 -19.36 0.71 20.59
CA VAL A 68 -19.20 2.00 21.26
C VAL A 68 -17.96 2.72 20.71
N TYR A 69 -16.83 2.03 20.54
CA TYR A 69 -15.62 2.61 19.97
C TYR A 69 -15.85 3.14 18.55
N VAL A 70 -16.49 2.36 17.68
CA VAL A 70 -16.79 2.77 16.30
C VAL A 70 -17.76 3.95 16.28
N ILE A 71 -18.77 3.96 17.14
CA ILE A 71 -19.70 5.09 17.25
C ILE A 71 -18.98 6.34 17.76
N ALA A 72 -18.14 6.22 18.79
CA ALA A 72 -17.40 7.33 19.39
C ALA A 72 -16.24 7.83 18.52
N ARG A 73 -15.57 6.95 17.76
CA ARG A 73 -14.32 7.22 17.04
C ARG A 73 -14.46 7.22 15.51
N GLY A 74 -15.60 6.76 14.98
CA GLY A 74 -15.86 6.59 13.55
C GLY A 74 -15.77 7.87 12.71
N ARG A 75 -15.84 9.06 13.32
CA ARG A 75 -15.69 10.33 12.59
C ARG A 75 -14.24 10.74 12.30
N GLY A 76 -13.23 10.11 12.92
CA GLY A 76 -11.87 10.66 12.94
C GLY A 76 -10.82 10.00 12.05
N MET A 77 -11.05 8.77 11.57
CA MET A 77 -9.97 7.93 11.01
C MET A 77 -9.91 7.96 9.47
N GLY A 78 -11.06 7.85 8.79
CA GLY A 78 -11.11 7.91 7.33
C GLY A 78 -10.65 9.25 6.74
N ARG A 79 -10.84 10.37 7.47
CA ARG A 79 -10.46 11.71 6.96
C ARG A 79 -8.95 11.85 6.72
N ARG A 80 -8.13 11.21 7.57
CA ARG A 80 -6.67 11.29 7.50
C ARG A 80 -6.09 10.27 6.53
N GLU A 81 -6.63 9.06 6.50
CA GLU A 81 -6.25 8.08 5.48
C GLU A 81 -6.60 8.55 4.06
N HIS A 82 -7.75 9.20 3.86
CA HIS A 82 -8.08 9.83 2.58
C HIS A 82 -7.18 11.03 2.28
N ALA A 83 -6.72 11.79 3.28
CA ALA A 83 -5.76 12.89 3.05
C ALA A 83 -4.38 12.36 2.65
N HIS A 84 -3.90 11.29 3.30
CA HIS A 84 -2.63 10.64 2.95
C HIS A 84 -2.71 9.90 1.61
N ALA A 85 -3.86 9.32 1.27
CA ALA A 85 -4.08 8.70 -0.04
C ALA A 85 -4.12 9.76 -1.16
N ARG A 86 -4.78 10.91 -0.93
CA ARG A 86 -4.77 12.04 -1.89
C ARG A 86 -3.38 12.63 -2.06
N ALA A 87 -2.64 12.85 -0.97
CA ALA A 87 -1.26 13.37 -1.05
C ALA A 87 -0.34 12.42 -1.83
N ARG A 88 -0.46 11.11 -1.63
CA ARG A 88 0.27 10.11 -2.43
C ARG A 88 -0.14 10.12 -3.90
N GLN A 89 -1.42 10.29 -4.20
CA GLN A 89 -1.91 10.38 -5.57
C GLN A 89 -1.37 11.64 -6.27
N GLU A 90 -1.38 12.78 -5.58
CA GLU A 90 -0.83 14.04 -6.09
C GLU A 90 0.67 13.94 -6.37
N GLU A 91 1.45 13.29 -5.50
CA GLU A 91 2.89 13.04 -5.74
C GLU A 91 3.15 12.14 -6.95
N ILE A 92 2.32 11.10 -7.15
CA ILE A 92 2.40 10.20 -8.31
C ILE A 92 2.02 10.95 -9.59
N ASP A 93 0.94 11.72 -9.56
CA ASP A 93 0.47 12.51 -10.70
C ASP A 93 1.49 13.59 -11.08
N ASP A 94 2.16 14.20 -10.10
CA ASP A 94 3.26 15.16 -10.34
C ASP A 94 4.50 14.48 -10.94
N TYR A 95 4.82 13.26 -10.48
CA TYR A 95 5.89 12.45 -11.06
C TYR A 95 5.58 12.04 -12.50
N ILE A 96 4.35 11.60 -12.78
CA ILE A 96 3.87 11.29 -14.12
C ILE A 96 3.86 12.55 -14.98
N ARG A 97 3.44 13.71 -14.46
CA ARG A 97 3.44 14.96 -15.22
C ARG A 97 4.85 15.46 -15.53
N LYS A 98 5.80 15.32 -14.61
CA LYS A 98 7.20 15.69 -14.84
C LYS A 98 7.89 14.74 -15.82
N THR A 99 7.55 13.45 -15.78
CA THR A 99 8.11 12.45 -16.70
C THR A 99 7.42 12.46 -18.07
N ALA A 100 6.10 12.65 -18.13
CA ALA A 100 5.31 12.75 -19.36
C ALA A 100 5.35 14.13 -20.01
N GLY A 101 5.57 15.20 -19.24
CA GLY A 101 5.83 16.57 -19.74
C GLY A 101 7.16 16.68 -20.49
N GLY A 102 8.05 15.70 -20.33
CA GLY A 102 9.21 15.43 -21.19
C GLY A 102 8.87 14.56 -22.40
N GLY A 103 7.89 14.96 -23.22
CA GLY A 103 7.87 14.61 -24.64
C GLY A 103 7.69 13.14 -25.07
N HIS A 104 6.98 12.28 -24.33
CA HIS A 104 6.85 10.85 -24.66
C HIS A 104 5.71 10.50 -25.64
N GLY A 105 5.58 11.24 -26.74
CA GLY A 105 4.64 10.89 -27.83
C GLY A 105 5.07 11.29 -29.24
N ARG A 106 6.18 12.03 -29.39
CA ARG A 106 6.76 12.44 -30.68
C ARG A 106 8.19 12.97 -30.56
N SER A 107 8.54 13.58 -29.42
CA SER A 107 9.91 14.05 -29.15
C SER A 107 10.82 12.90 -28.69
N GLY A 108 10.33 12.03 -27.80
CA GLY A 108 11.09 10.89 -27.28
C GLY A 108 11.58 9.95 -28.39
N SER A 109 10.76 9.68 -29.40
CA SER A 109 11.15 8.88 -30.57
C SER A 109 12.20 9.59 -31.44
N VAL A 110 12.15 10.92 -31.56
CA VAL A 110 13.12 11.72 -32.32
C VAL A 110 14.46 11.81 -31.57
N ASP A 111 14.40 11.99 -30.25
CA ASP A 111 15.58 12.01 -29.37
C ASP A 111 16.26 10.63 -29.30
N GLU A 112 15.48 9.55 -29.35
CA GLU A 112 16.00 8.18 -29.41
C GLU A 112 16.63 7.86 -30.78
N LEU A 113 16.02 8.32 -31.88
CA LEU A 113 16.61 8.23 -33.22
C LEU A 113 17.90 9.06 -33.35
N ALA A 114 17.97 10.22 -32.70
CA ALA A 114 19.17 11.05 -32.66
C ALA A 114 20.31 10.37 -31.89
N ARG A 115 20.03 9.77 -30.73
CA ARG A 115 21.01 8.98 -29.96
C ARG A 115 21.49 7.76 -30.74
N LEU A 116 20.59 7.04 -31.43
CA LEU A 116 20.96 5.89 -32.28
C LEU A 116 21.89 6.32 -33.43
N SER A 117 21.66 7.48 -34.05
CA SER A 117 22.53 8.01 -35.11
C SER A 117 23.92 8.38 -34.60
N GLU A 118 24.02 8.89 -33.37
CA GLU A 118 25.28 9.25 -32.74
C GLU A 118 26.10 8.00 -32.37
N ILE A 119 25.44 6.95 -31.86
CA ILE A 119 26.07 5.66 -31.57
C ILE A 119 26.59 5.00 -32.86
N ARG A 120 25.85 5.10 -33.98
CA ARG A 120 26.33 4.67 -35.31
C ARG A 120 27.57 5.45 -35.76
N ALA A 121 27.58 6.76 -35.57
CA ALA A 121 28.71 7.61 -35.98
C ALA A 121 29.99 7.32 -35.18
N ARG A 122 29.86 6.80 -33.95
CA ARG A 122 30.97 6.30 -33.14
C ARG A 122 31.48 4.91 -33.54
N GLY A 123 30.76 4.21 -34.42
CA GLY A 123 31.13 2.86 -34.88
C GLY A 123 30.72 1.73 -33.93
N ASP A 124 29.93 2.03 -32.89
CA ASP A 124 29.53 1.07 -31.85
C ASP A 124 28.42 0.10 -32.33
N ILE A 125 27.73 0.43 -33.43
CA ILE A 125 26.66 -0.38 -34.03
C ILE A 125 26.83 -0.46 -35.55
N THR A 126 26.55 -1.63 -36.11
CA THR A 126 26.62 -1.86 -37.56
C THR A 126 25.38 -1.31 -38.28
N ASP A 127 25.49 -1.08 -39.59
CA ASP A 127 24.40 -0.53 -40.41
C ASP A 127 23.13 -1.39 -40.41
N GLU A 128 23.26 -2.71 -40.22
CA GLU A 128 22.12 -3.62 -40.10
C GLU A 128 21.41 -3.48 -38.74
N GLU A 129 22.16 -3.32 -37.66
CA GLU A 129 21.63 -3.18 -36.31
C GLU A 129 20.92 -1.83 -36.13
N PHE A 130 21.50 -0.77 -36.71
CA PHE A 130 20.87 0.56 -36.73
C PHE A 130 19.52 0.54 -37.46
N ARG A 131 19.44 -0.16 -38.59
CA ARG A 131 18.20 -0.27 -39.38
C ARG A 131 17.10 -1.02 -38.63
N ARG A 132 17.44 -2.12 -37.94
CA ARG A 132 16.48 -2.87 -37.10
C ARG A 132 15.99 -2.05 -35.90
N ALA A 133 16.88 -1.31 -35.24
CA ALA A 133 16.51 -0.43 -34.13
C ALA A 133 15.59 0.73 -34.58
N LYS A 134 15.89 1.32 -35.76
CA LYS A 134 15.04 2.36 -36.36
C LYS A 134 13.64 1.85 -36.69
N GLU A 135 13.51 0.64 -37.24
CA GLU A 135 12.20 0.02 -37.49
C GLU A 135 11.42 -0.25 -36.21
N LEU A 136 12.06 -0.69 -35.12
CA LEU A 136 11.42 -0.91 -33.81
C LEU A 136 10.91 0.40 -33.19
N VAL A 137 11.71 1.47 -33.24
CA VAL A 137 11.30 2.79 -32.72
C VAL A 137 10.16 3.38 -33.56
N LEU A 138 10.22 3.25 -34.90
CA LEU A 138 9.16 3.74 -35.79
C LEU A 138 7.87 2.89 -35.72
N SER A 139 7.98 1.59 -35.47
CA SER A 139 6.81 0.69 -35.30
C SER A 139 6.19 0.79 -33.91
N GLY A 140 6.98 1.00 -32.86
CA GLY A 140 6.49 1.35 -31.51
C GLY A 140 5.85 2.74 -31.43
N SER A 141 6.18 3.61 -32.39
CA SER A 141 5.53 4.91 -32.62
C SER A 141 4.41 4.86 -33.68
N GLY A 142 4.17 3.69 -34.27
CA GLY A 142 3.12 3.44 -35.24
C GLY A 142 1.82 3.01 -34.55
N PRO A 143 0.64 3.31 -35.11
CA PRO A 143 -0.64 3.04 -34.46
C PRO A 143 -0.90 1.52 -34.46
N ALA A 144 -0.41 0.81 -33.46
CA ALA A 144 -0.73 -0.59 -33.27
C ALA A 144 -2.08 -0.71 -32.54
N GLY A 145 -3.15 -0.89 -33.33
CA GLY A 145 -4.25 -1.79 -32.97
C GLY A 145 -5.40 -1.21 -32.16
N ARG A 146 -6.33 -0.52 -32.84
CA ARG A 146 -7.76 -0.81 -32.65
C ARG A 146 -8.51 -0.61 -33.97
N GLU A 147 -8.75 -1.74 -34.64
CA GLU A 147 -9.92 -1.95 -35.48
C GLU A 147 -11.18 -1.59 -34.68
N GLU A 148 -12.09 -0.82 -35.26
CA GLU A 148 -13.51 -1.13 -35.14
C GLU A 148 -14.15 -0.82 -36.49
N ALA A 149 -14.59 -1.91 -37.11
CA ALA A 149 -15.27 -1.95 -38.38
C ALA A 149 -16.65 -1.29 -38.27
N ARG A 150 -17.13 -0.81 -39.43
CA ARG A 150 -18.51 -0.86 -39.92
C ARG A 150 -19.65 -0.97 -38.90
#